data_AF-A0A7V9LBF6-F1
#
_entry.id   AF-A0A7V9LBF6-F1
#
_cell.length_a   1.000
_cell.length_b   1.000
_cell.length_c   1.000
_cell.angle_alpha   90.00
_cell.angle_beta   90.00
_cell.angle_gamma   90.00
#
_symmetry.space_group_name_H-M   'P 1'
#
loop_
_entity.id
_entity.type
_entity.pdbx_description
1 polymer ?
#
loop_
_entity_poly.entity_id
_entity_poly.type
_entity_poly.pdbx_seq_one_letter_code
_entity_poly.pdbx_strand_id
1 'polypeptide(L)'
;MLVDALDTVQAALAAEDWPRALGAALEAWRETRSVELADLIDRITARCELPKPPHTRGATQRWWLGLAVDPDPIQLGALVAAFPVRMFADDERWETIRMRWPAPNPIIAAIESIPPPTWWVLHRAPHGHIWPENVCNWVDRLAATIQWPEDPRLTRVLVDLLGDPDVTLYGEITALIARAIADRLLVLNDHRAPGWVAKLTAKTNPTYKQRITNPLVVELSSKITAPVPREAERIAACGARLPANQLPVIDVEPLWRQIAEHPDDDGLRLVLADALIASGDNRGELIVLQCVTDPERLGHAQAQAHRLMRQEWDRWMGDLSLVLVRRGTEMRHGMLEKIRVGQTSTPAWAWDAVRGHRELSAVREIRPAQVAPVTFAKLVASFDRFPRVLGIDAHEVLEELLKTRSGESLEVAYYAPVSASVNYRRTRPAYDEVFRMLARLAPDLAQLDLGALWWLGGEFRPSATQPEVYVDMMRRIASMFPKLRKVRIEARSSGAQALALLAELPFIEVLATKLDT
;
A
#
# COMPACT_ATOMS: atom_id res chain seq x y z
N MET A 1 13.59 -17.29 39.87
CA MET A 1 12.68 -16.40 39.10
C MET A 1 12.62 -16.83 37.66
N LEU A 2 13.62 -16.55 36.80
CA LEU A 2 13.57 -17.00 35.40
C LEU A 2 13.33 -18.50 35.20
N VAL A 3 14.05 -19.36 35.93
CA VAL A 3 13.88 -20.82 35.88
C VAL A 3 12.45 -21.23 36.19
N ASP A 4 11.89 -20.69 37.29
CA ASP A 4 10.52 -20.97 37.73
C ASP A 4 9.48 -20.48 36.72
N ALA A 5 9.74 -19.33 36.07
CA ALA A 5 8.87 -18.78 35.03
C ALA A 5 8.88 -19.67 33.78
N LEU A 6 10.04 -20.15 33.32
CA LEU A 6 10.13 -21.06 32.17
C LEU A 6 9.48 -22.42 32.46
N ASP A 7 9.64 -22.96 33.67
CA ASP A 7 8.96 -24.20 34.07
C ASP A 7 7.44 -23.99 34.13
N THR A 8 6.98 -22.82 34.57
CA THR A 8 5.57 -22.44 34.53
C THR A 8 5.05 -22.33 33.09
N VAL A 9 5.81 -21.72 32.18
CA VAL A 9 5.46 -21.68 30.74
C VAL A 9 5.32 -23.10 30.20
N GLN A 10 6.27 -23.99 30.47
CA GLN A 10 6.22 -25.37 29.99
C GLN A 10 5.02 -26.16 30.51
N ALA A 11 4.72 -26.02 31.81
CA ALA A 11 3.57 -26.67 32.43
C ALA A 11 2.24 -26.14 31.86
N ALA A 12 2.12 -24.82 31.70
CA ALA A 12 0.92 -24.19 31.13
C ALA A 12 0.72 -24.56 29.65
N LEU A 13 1.80 -24.58 28.84
CA LEU A 13 1.74 -25.03 27.45
C LEU A 13 1.28 -26.49 27.34
N ALA A 14 1.76 -27.38 28.22
CA ALA A 14 1.35 -28.78 28.24
C ALA A 14 -0.13 -28.97 28.64
N ALA A 15 -0.67 -28.04 29.42
CA ALA A 15 -2.07 -28.02 29.83
C ALA A 15 -2.97 -27.21 28.88
N GLU A 16 -2.43 -26.64 27.81
CA GLU A 16 -3.12 -25.70 26.90
C GLU A 16 -3.73 -24.47 27.63
N ASP A 17 -3.17 -24.08 28.77
CA ASP A 17 -3.55 -22.89 29.52
C ASP A 17 -2.83 -21.65 28.95
N TRP A 18 -3.32 -21.18 27.80
CA TRP A 18 -2.70 -20.07 27.06
C TRP A 18 -2.59 -18.76 27.86
N PRO A 19 -3.61 -18.32 28.62
CA PRO A 19 -3.49 -17.16 29.51
C PRO A 19 -2.33 -17.25 30.49
N ARG A 20 -2.20 -18.38 31.18
CA ARG A 20 -1.12 -18.60 32.15
C ARG A 20 0.24 -18.69 31.48
N ALA A 21 0.32 -19.39 30.34
CA ALA A 21 1.54 -19.49 29.56
C ALA A 21 2.01 -18.10 29.09
N LEU A 22 1.08 -17.25 28.64
CA LEU A 22 1.38 -15.88 28.20
C LEU A 22 1.90 -15.02 29.36
N GLY A 23 1.23 -15.06 30.51
CA GLY A 23 1.66 -14.32 31.71
C GLY A 23 3.09 -14.68 32.14
N ALA A 24 3.37 -15.98 32.28
CA ALA A 24 4.70 -16.46 32.66
C ALA A 24 5.78 -16.16 31.60
N ALA A 25 5.43 -16.26 30.32
CA ALA A 25 6.37 -15.92 29.23
C ALA A 25 6.70 -14.42 29.20
N LEU A 26 5.72 -13.55 29.47
CA LEU A 26 5.94 -12.11 29.59
C LEU A 26 6.82 -11.76 30.78
N GLU A 27 6.63 -12.39 31.94
CA GLU A 27 7.51 -12.21 33.09
C GLU A 27 8.95 -12.62 32.77
N ALA A 28 9.14 -13.81 32.17
CA ALA A 28 10.45 -14.28 31.74
C ALA A 28 11.09 -13.36 30.68
N TRP A 29 10.29 -12.83 29.75
CA TRP A 29 10.76 -11.87 28.76
C TRP A 29 11.15 -10.55 29.41
N ARG A 30 10.41 -10.07 30.43
CA ARG A 30 10.78 -8.83 31.11
C ARG A 30 12.14 -8.95 31.80
N GLU A 31 12.47 -10.10 32.36
CA GLU A 31 13.77 -10.32 33.01
C GLU A 31 14.93 -10.44 32.00
N THR A 32 14.68 -11.01 30.82
CA THR A 32 15.76 -11.42 29.88
C THR A 32 15.84 -10.62 28.59
N ARG A 33 14.73 -10.00 28.18
CA ARG A 33 14.49 -9.39 26.88
C ARG A 33 14.76 -10.31 25.67
N SER A 34 14.79 -11.64 25.85
CA SER A 34 15.13 -12.60 24.78
C SER A 34 14.20 -12.51 23.56
N VAL A 35 14.78 -12.58 22.36
CA VAL A 35 14.05 -12.61 21.08
C VAL A 35 13.19 -13.87 20.98
N GLU A 36 13.74 -15.00 21.40
CA GLU A 36 13.07 -16.29 21.33
C GLU A 36 11.83 -16.34 22.24
N LEU A 37 11.87 -15.68 23.40
CA LEU A 37 10.70 -15.49 24.26
C LEU A 37 9.68 -14.53 23.63
N ALA A 38 10.13 -13.46 22.99
CA ALA A 38 9.24 -12.54 22.29
C ALA A 38 8.48 -13.26 21.15
N ASP A 39 9.17 -14.11 20.39
CA ASP A 39 8.55 -14.92 19.33
C ASP A 39 7.66 -16.03 19.89
N LEU A 40 7.98 -16.57 21.07
CA LEU A 40 7.09 -17.49 21.79
C LEU A 40 5.81 -16.78 22.25
N ILE A 41 5.92 -15.56 22.79
CA ILE A 41 4.79 -14.73 23.21
C ILE A 41 3.84 -14.46 22.04
N ASP A 42 4.36 -14.15 20.84
CA ASP A 42 3.54 -13.96 19.64
C ASP A 42 2.75 -15.23 19.30
N ARG A 43 3.40 -16.40 19.37
CA ARG A 43 2.75 -17.70 19.09
C ARG A 43 1.73 -18.09 20.14
N ILE A 44 1.99 -17.86 21.42
CA ILE A 44 1.02 -18.11 22.51
C ILE A 44 -0.18 -17.17 22.34
N THR A 45 0.06 -15.89 22.05
CA THR A 45 -1.01 -14.90 21.83
C THR A 45 -1.96 -15.33 20.71
N ALA A 46 -1.44 -15.92 19.63
CA ALA A 46 -2.25 -16.44 18.54
C ALA A 46 -3.17 -17.63 18.93
N ARG A 47 -2.95 -18.24 20.10
CA ARG A 47 -3.78 -19.32 20.66
C ARG A 47 -4.78 -18.83 21.71
N CYS A 48 -4.63 -17.60 22.21
CA CYS A 48 -5.58 -17.01 23.14
C CYS A 48 -6.90 -16.66 22.44
N GLU A 49 -8.01 -16.75 23.17
CA GLU A 49 -9.28 -16.20 22.71
C GLU A 49 -9.24 -14.67 22.84
N LEU A 50 -9.25 -13.98 21.71
CA LEU A 50 -9.12 -12.52 21.66
C LEU A 50 -10.48 -11.87 21.40
N PRO A 51 -10.82 -10.77 22.11
CA PRO A 51 -12.02 -10.00 21.79
C PRO A 51 -11.93 -9.46 20.36
N LYS A 52 -13.01 -9.58 19.60
CA LYS A 52 -13.07 -9.08 18.22
C LYS A 52 -13.48 -7.61 18.20
N PRO A 53 -12.83 -6.75 17.40
CA PRO A 53 -13.27 -5.37 17.24
C PRO A 53 -14.65 -5.33 16.58
N PRO A 54 -15.52 -4.38 16.95
CA PRO A 54 -16.78 -4.17 16.27
C PRO A 54 -16.57 -3.69 14.82
N HIS A 55 -17.56 -3.90 13.97
CA HIS A 55 -17.45 -3.64 12.52
C HIS A 55 -17.54 -2.17 12.11
N THR A 56 -18.08 -1.29 12.98
CA THR A 56 -18.23 0.14 12.67
C THR A 56 -17.09 0.95 13.25
N ARG A 57 -16.64 1.96 12.50
CA ARG A 57 -15.49 2.78 12.87
C ARG A 57 -15.57 3.39 14.28
N GLY A 58 -16.57 4.23 14.56
CA GLY A 58 -16.71 4.87 15.88
C GLY A 58 -16.93 3.86 17.04
N ALA A 59 -17.44 2.65 16.75
CA ALA A 59 -17.47 1.60 17.77
C ALA A 59 -16.08 0.98 17.98
N THR A 60 -15.25 0.83 16.93
CA THR A 60 -13.91 0.26 17.04
C THR A 60 -13.00 1.14 17.90
N GLN A 61 -13.07 2.47 17.77
CA GLN A 61 -12.29 3.36 18.63
C GLN A 61 -12.72 3.27 20.09
N ARG A 62 -14.03 3.36 20.38
CA ARG A 62 -14.55 3.21 21.75
C ARG A 62 -14.25 1.84 22.36
N TRP A 63 -14.39 0.78 21.58
CA TRP A 63 -13.99 -0.57 21.98
C TRP A 63 -12.50 -0.63 22.31
N TRP A 64 -11.65 -0.09 21.43
CA TRP A 64 -10.20 -0.09 21.63
C TRP A 64 -9.83 0.68 22.91
N LEU A 65 -10.38 1.87 23.12
CA LEU A 65 -10.12 2.66 24.34
C LEU A 65 -10.65 1.98 25.60
N GLY A 66 -11.82 1.33 25.52
CA GLY A 66 -12.37 0.58 26.65
C GLY A 66 -11.45 -0.53 27.15
N LEU A 67 -10.79 -1.24 26.25
CA LEU A 67 -9.80 -2.27 26.61
C LEU A 67 -8.42 -1.66 26.96
N ALA A 68 -8.09 -0.48 26.41
CA ALA A 68 -6.78 0.14 26.58
C ALA A 68 -6.58 0.82 27.95
N VAL A 69 -7.67 1.20 28.63
CA VAL A 69 -7.63 1.86 29.95
C VAL A 69 -7.09 0.91 31.03
N ASP A 70 -7.40 -0.38 30.94
CA ASP A 70 -6.90 -1.42 31.84
C ASP A 70 -6.28 -2.56 31.01
N PRO A 71 -4.99 -2.44 30.63
CA PRO A 71 -4.38 -3.33 29.65
C PRO A 71 -4.16 -4.74 30.22
N ASP A 72 -5.11 -5.63 29.95
CA ASP A 72 -4.96 -7.07 30.12
C ASP A 72 -3.96 -7.63 29.08
N PRO A 73 -2.87 -8.32 29.50
CA PRO A 73 -1.91 -8.93 28.59
C PRO A 73 -2.55 -9.85 27.53
N ILE A 74 -3.66 -10.51 27.82
CA ILE A 74 -4.37 -11.36 26.86
C ILE A 74 -4.99 -10.47 25.77
N GLN A 75 -5.73 -9.43 26.19
CA GLN A 75 -6.43 -8.52 25.30
C GLN A 75 -5.49 -7.64 24.47
N LEU A 76 -4.25 -7.44 24.94
CA LEU A 76 -3.24 -6.67 24.23
C LEU A 76 -2.99 -7.19 22.80
N GLY A 77 -3.10 -8.50 22.57
CA GLY A 77 -3.01 -9.08 21.23
C GLY A 77 -4.08 -8.52 20.28
N ALA A 78 -5.31 -8.37 20.77
CA ALA A 78 -6.40 -7.77 20.00
C ALA A 78 -6.18 -6.27 19.74
N LEU A 79 -5.68 -5.55 20.75
CA LEU A 79 -5.38 -4.12 20.67
C LEU A 79 -4.27 -3.83 19.65
N VAL A 80 -3.21 -4.64 19.65
CA VAL A 80 -2.10 -4.60 18.70
C VAL A 80 -2.59 -4.90 17.28
N ALA A 81 -3.38 -5.97 17.10
CA ALA A 81 -3.92 -6.33 15.79
C ALA A 81 -4.90 -5.26 15.22
N ALA A 82 -5.67 -4.61 16.09
CA ALA A 82 -6.59 -3.54 15.71
C ALA A 82 -5.92 -2.16 15.61
N PHE A 83 -4.64 -2.05 15.97
CA PHE A 83 -3.91 -0.78 15.98
C PHE A 83 -3.82 -0.14 14.58
N PRO A 84 -3.46 -0.89 13.50
CA PRO A 84 -3.34 -0.33 12.15
C PRO A 84 -4.67 0.01 11.50
N VAL A 85 -5.81 -0.31 12.13
CA VAL A 85 -7.14 0.14 11.70
C VAL A 85 -7.21 1.64 11.97
N ARG A 86 -6.47 2.41 11.14
CA ARG A 86 -6.40 3.86 11.14
C ARG A 86 -7.76 4.37 10.75
N MET A 87 -8.36 5.13 11.64
CA MET A 87 -9.59 5.82 11.36
C MET A 87 -9.32 7.28 11.61
N PHE A 88 -9.60 8.06 10.58
CA PHE A 88 -9.82 9.49 10.58
C PHE A 88 -10.39 9.96 11.94
N ALA A 89 -9.99 11.16 12.35
CA ALA A 89 -10.56 11.94 13.44
C ALA A 89 -11.99 11.48 13.80
N ASP A 90 -12.15 10.82 14.95
CA ASP A 90 -13.47 10.70 15.58
C ASP A 90 -13.86 12.09 16.11
N ASP A 91 -15.13 12.34 16.42
CA ASP A 91 -15.59 13.64 16.95
C ASP A 91 -15.15 13.87 18.41
N GLU A 92 -14.11 13.17 18.85
CA GLU A 92 -13.60 13.22 20.21
C GLU A 92 -12.77 14.48 20.44
N ARG A 93 -13.16 15.23 21.45
CA ARG A 93 -12.55 16.52 21.78
C ARG A 93 -11.22 16.31 22.49
N TRP A 94 -10.25 17.19 22.19
CA TRP A 94 -8.95 17.21 22.87
C TRP A 94 -9.10 17.21 24.40
N GLU A 95 -10.06 17.97 24.93
CA GLU A 95 -10.35 18.04 26.36
C GLU A 95 -10.71 16.66 26.93
N THR A 96 -11.49 15.85 26.21
CA THR A 96 -11.79 14.47 26.64
C THR A 96 -10.54 13.60 26.69
N ILE A 97 -9.69 13.68 25.66
CA ILE A 97 -8.43 12.91 25.59
C ILE A 97 -7.50 13.30 26.74
N ARG A 98 -7.37 14.60 26.98
CA ARG A 98 -6.58 15.18 28.08
C ARG A 98 -7.07 14.71 29.44
N MET A 99 -8.39 14.73 29.68
CA MET A 99 -8.99 14.25 30.91
C MET A 99 -8.83 12.73 31.09
N ARG A 100 -8.83 11.97 30.00
CA ARG A 100 -8.64 10.50 30.02
C ARG A 100 -7.23 10.10 30.41
N TRP A 101 -6.23 10.85 29.96
CA TRP A 101 -4.82 10.57 30.20
C TRP A 101 -4.15 11.73 30.95
N PRO A 102 -4.45 11.91 32.24
CA PRO A 102 -3.86 12.99 33.02
C PRO A 102 -2.34 12.86 33.09
N ALA A 103 -1.68 13.98 33.40
CA ALA A 103 -0.25 13.99 33.69
C ALA A 103 0.08 12.94 34.78
N PRO A 104 1.12 12.10 34.59
CA PRO A 104 2.30 12.33 33.74
C PRO A 104 2.33 11.55 32.40
N ASN A 105 1.33 11.69 31.53
CA ASN A 105 1.42 11.14 30.17
C ASN A 105 2.33 12.00 29.25
N PRO A 106 3.50 11.51 28.77
CA PRO A 106 4.43 12.33 27.99
C PRO A 106 3.91 12.71 26.60
N ILE A 107 2.94 11.99 26.02
CA ILE A 107 2.30 12.42 24.76
C ILE A 107 1.42 13.63 25.03
N ILE A 108 0.60 13.57 26.07
CA ILE A 108 -0.27 14.70 26.45
C ILE A 108 0.57 15.90 26.85
N ALA A 109 1.58 15.70 27.70
CA ALA A 109 2.49 16.77 28.11
C ALA A 109 3.25 17.39 26.93
N ALA A 110 3.71 16.58 25.97
CA ALA A 110 4.35 17.07 24.75
C ALA A 110 3.41 17.97 23.95
N ILE A 111 2.17 17.54 23.74
CA ILE A 111 1.16 18.31 23.01
C ILE A 111 0.81 19.60 23.76
N GLU A 112 0.63 19.55 25.08
CA GLU A 112 0.33 20.73 25.91
C GLU A 112 1.47 21.76 25.97
N SER A 113 2.71 21.32 25.81
CA SER A 113 3.88 22.22 25.87
C SER A 113 4.06 23.09 24.61
N ILE A 114 3.35 22.79 23.53
CA ILE A 114 3.48 23.51 22.26
C ILE A 114 2.32 24.52 22.13
N PRO A 115 2.61 25.82 21.89
CA PRO A 115 1.55 26.77 21.60
C PRO A 115 0.81 26.40 20.30
N PRO A 116 -0.51 26.60 20.21
CA PRO A 116 -1.25 26.32 18.98
C PRO A 116 -0.61 27.07 17.79
N PRO A 117 -0.37 26.41 16.64
CA PRO A 117 0.21 27.05 15.47
C PRO A 117 -0.54 28.32 15.05
N THR A 118 0.18 29.36 14.60
CA THR A 118 -0.43 30.67 14.27
C THR A 118 -1.46 30.61 13.14
N TRP A 119 -1.24 29.79 12.11
CA TRP A 119 -2.22 29.57 11.03
C TRP A 119 -3.50 28.86 11.52
N TRP A 120 -3.43 28.18 12.66
CA TRP A 120 -4.58 27.62 13.37
C TRP A 120 -5.44 28.70 14.02
N VAL A 121 -4.78 29.66 14.66
CA VAL A 121 -5.43 30.82 15.29
C VAL A 121 -6.15 31.68 14.25
N LEU A 122 -5.76 31.61 12.98
CA LEU A 122 -6.34 32.37 11.87
C LEU A 122 -7.59 31.73 11.23
N HIS A 123 -7.90 30.45 11.49
CA HIS A 123 -9.12 29.78 11.01
C HIS A 123 -10.25 29.76 12.07
N ARG A 124 -10.26 30.73 12.98
CA ARG A 124 -11.23 30.88 14.07
C ARG A 124 -12.69 30.88 13.57
N ALA A 125 -13.44 29.85 13.95
CA ALA A 125 -14.84 30.02 14.32
C ALA A 125 -14.91 30.81 15.67
N PRO A 126 -16.02 31.49 16.00
CA PRO A 126 -16.09 32.48 17.10
C PRO A 126 -15.91 31.96 18.55
N HIS A 127 -15.49 30.71 18.78
CA HIS A 127 -15.71 30.01 20.06
C HIS A 127 -14.46 29.66 20.88
N GLY A 128 -13.37 30.44 20.75
CA GLY A 128 -12.23 30.33 21.66
C GLY A 128 -11.27 29.18 21.32
N HIS A 129 -10.16 29.13 22.06
CA HIS A 129 -8.99 28.30 21.76
C HIS A 129 -9.33 26.80 21.71
N ILE A 130 -9.25 26.19 20.54
CA ILE A 130 -9.27 24.73 20.43
C ILE A 130 -8.16 24.33 19.45
N TRP A 131 -7.46 23.26 19.79
CA TRP A 131 -6.83 22.31 18.86
C TRP A 131 -7.86 21.92 17.74
N PRO A 132 -7.65 21.01 16.78
CA PRO A 132 -8.79 20.64 15.95
C PRO A 132 -9.80 20.07 16.94
N GLU A 133 -11.08 20.48 16.83
CA GLU A 133 -12.12 19.92 17.72
C GLU A 133 -12.05 18.39 17.72
N ASN A 134 -11.54 17.82 16.62
CA ASN A 134 -11.24 16.42 16.48
C ASN A 134 -9.72 16.21 16.41
N VAL A 135 -9.13 15.67 17.47
CA VAL A 135 -7.75 15.17 17.42
C VAL A 135 -7.76 13.78 16.79
N CYS A 136 -6.75 13.46 15.99
CA CYS A 136 -6.67 12.14 15.39
C CYS A 136 -6.63 11.05 16.48
N ASN A 137 -7.45 10.01 16.31
CA ASN A 137 -7.56 8.85 17.21
C ASN A 137 -6.21 8.24 17.63
N TRP A 138 -5.18 8.40 16.82
CA TRP A 138 -3.85 7.87 17.13
C TRP A 138 -3.20 8.56 18.35
N VAL A 139 -3.50 9.83 18.67
CA VAL A 139 -2.95 10.49 19.87
C VAL A 139 -3.41 9.77 21.13
N ASP A 140 -4.71 9.50 21.20
CA ASP A 140 -5.38 8.79 22.27
C ASP A 140 -4.84 7.36 22.42
N ARG A 141 -4.70 6.65 21.29
CA ARG A 141 -4.10 5.31 21.27
C ARG A 141 -2.64 5.31 21.69
N LEU A 142 -1.87 6.29 21.24
CA LEU A 142 -0.45 6.39 21.57
C LEU A 142 -0.28 6.72 23.06
N ALA A 143 -1.06 7.67 23.58
CA ALA A 143 -1.10 8.02 25.00
C ALA A 143 -1.38 6.78 25.88
N ALA A 144 -2.32 5.91 25.49
CA ALA A 144 -2.53 4.64 26.17
C ALA A 144 -1.32 3.70 26.02
N THR A 145 -0.84 3.49 24.80
CA THR A 145 0.20 2.50 24.46
C THR A 145 1.51 2.74 25.21
N ILE A 146 1.89 3.99 25.40
CA ILE A 146 3.13 4.33 26.11
C ILE A 146 3.07 4.08 27.62
N GLN A 147 1.86 3.98 28.20
CA GLN A 147 1.63 3.75 29.63
C GLN A 147 1.43 2.27 29.97
N TRP A 148 1.23 1.42 28.96
CA TRP A 148 1.03 -0.01 29.17
C TRP A 148 2.24 -0.70 29.84
N PRO A 149 2.05 -1.87 30.45
CA PRO A 149 3.16 -2.70 30.91
C PRO A 149 4.15 -3.02 29.78
N GLU A 150 5.37 -3.38 30.16
CA GLU A 150 6.39 -3.82 29.20
C GLU A 150 5.93 -5.10 28.51
N ASP A 151 5.88 -5.07 27.17
CA ASP A 151 5.43 -6.17 26.34
C ASP A 151 6.08 -6.09 24.94
N PRO A 152 6.71 -7.18 24.46
CA PRO A 152 7.43 -7.15 23.18
C PRO A 152 6.50 -6.95 21.97
N ARG A 153 5.21 -7.23 22.09
CA ARG A 153 4.23 -7.05 20.98
C ARG A 153 4.04 -5.59 20.62
N LEU A 154 4.30 -4.67 21.57
CA LEU A 154 4.21 -3.23 21.34
C LEU A 154 5.33 -2.69 20.46
N THR A 155 6.48 -3.35 20.45
CA THR A 155 7.66 -2.93 19.69
C THR A 155 7.31 -2.71 18.23
N ARG A 156 6.62 -3.69 17.60
CA ARG A 156 6.29 -3.61 16.18
C ARG A 156 5.37 -2.43 15.88
N VAL A 157 4.33 -2.25 16.69
CA VAL A 157 3.36 -1.17 16.57
C VAL A 157 4.03 0.21 16.66
N LEU A 158 4.92 0.38 17.64
CA LEU A 158 5.64 1.62 17.86
C LEU A 158 6.64 1.92 16.74
N VAL A 159 7.32 0.90 16.20
CA VAL A 159 8.20 1.08 15.03
C VAL A 159 7.39 1.45 13.78
N ASP A 160 6.25 0.80 13.54
CA ASP A 160 5.39 1.11 12.41
C ASP A 160 4.85 2.56 12.50
N LEU A 161 4.44 3.02 13.69
CA LEU A 161 4.06 4.41 13.96
C LEU A 161 5.21 5.40 13.71
N LEU A 162 6.41 5.06 14.14
CA LEU A 162 7.60 5.90 13.92
C LEU A 162 7.86 6.08 12.41
N GLY A 163 7.63 5.03 11.61
CA GLY A 163 7.75 5.04 10.15
C GLY A 163 6.59 5.68 9.38
N ASP A 164 5.43 5.82 10.01
CA ASP A 164 4.17 6.16 9.34
C ASP A 164 4.14 7.59 8.76
N PRO A 165 3.93 7.82 7.46
CA PRO A 165 3.78 9.19 6.92
C PRO A 165 2.54 9.95 7.44
N ASP A 166 1.50 9.26 7.90
CA ASP A 166 0.31 9.90 8.52
C ASP A 166 0.58 10.27 9.99
N VAL A 167 1.59 9.61 10.57
CA VAL A 167 2.42 9.92 11.76
C VAL A 167 3.06 11.30 11.83
N THR A 168 2.62 12.26 11.02
CA THR A 168 3.31 13.54 10.82
C THR A 168 2.38 14.68 11.24
N LEU A 169 2.56 15.16 12.45
CA LEU A 169 2.09 16.48 12.85
C LEU A 169 3.03 17.57 12.35
N TYR A 170 2.54 18.80 12.37
CA TYR A 170 3.32 19.96 11.97
C TYR A 170 4.50 20.18 12.93
N GLY A 171 5.71 20.23 12.39
CA GLY A 171 6.88 20.75 13.08
C GLY A 171 7.30 19.99 14.35
N GLU A 172 7.40 20.75 15.44
CA GLU A 172 7.91 20.33 16.75
C GLU A 172 7.10 19.19 17.39
N ILE A 173 5.79 19.12 17.14
CA ILE A 173 4.94 18.09 17.75
C ILE A 173 5.36 16.70 17.24
N THR A 174 5.69 16.58 15.94
CA THR A 174 6.22 15.31 15.39
C THR A 174 7.53 14.92 16.07
N ALA A 175 8.40 15.88 16.36
CA ALA A 175 9.66 15.59 17.05
C ALA A 175 9.43 15.09 18.48
N LEU A 176 8.54 15.72 19.24
CA LEU A 176 8.24 15.28 20.61
C LEU A 176 7.57 13.90 20.64
N ILE A 177 6.63 13.63 19.73
CA ILE A 177 5.98 12.32 19.65
C ILE A 177 6.96 11.24 19.21
N ALA A 178 7.75 11.50 18.16
CA ALA A 178 8.77 10.57 17.70
C ALA A 178 9.76 10.27 18.83
N ARG A 179 10.11 11.28 19.64
CA ARG A 179 10.95 11.11 20.83
C ARG A 179 10.28 10.22 21.88
N ALA A 180 9.03 10.48 22.24
CA ALA A 180 8.30 9.67 23.22
C ALA A 180 8.15 8.20 22.77
N ILE A 181 7.93 7.96 21.47
CA ILE A 181 7.95 6.62 20.87
C ILE A 181 9.33 5.98 21.00
N ALA A 182 10.40 6.71 20.66
CA ALA A 182 11.77 6.21 20.76
C ALA A 182 12.16 5.88 22.21
N ASP A 183 11.84 6.76 23.16
CA ASP A 183 12.08 6.53 24.58
C ASP A 183 11.34 5.28 25.07
N ARG A 184 10.09 5.09 24.62
CA ARG A 184 9.33 3.86 24.95
C ARG A 184 9.96 2.61 24.34
N LEU A 185 10.45 2.67 23.09
CA LEU A 185 11.17 1.55 22.46
C LEU A 185 12.48 1.21 23.20
N LEU A 186 13.18 2.21 23.73
CA LEU A 186 14.37 1.98 24.57
C LEU A 186 14.02 1.29 25.90
N VAL A 187 12.88 1.63 26.52
CA VAL A 187 12.39 0.96 27.74
C VAL A 187 12.02 -0.51 27.45
N LEU A 188 11.31 -0.76 26.35
CA LEU A 188 10.97 -2.11 25.93
C LEU A 188 12.25 -2.94 25.66
N ASN A 189 13.26 -2.32 25.03
CA ASN A 189 14.54 -2.95 24.72
C ASN A 189 14.39 -4.30 23.99
N ASP A 190 13.41 -4.41 23.11
CA ASP A 190 13.17 -5.61 22.29
C ASP A 190 14.21 -5.68 21.17
N HIS A 191 15.03 -6.73 21.15
CA HIS A 191 16.13 -6.87 20.18
C HIS A 191 15.70 -7.15 18.75
N ARG A 192 14.41 -7.34 18.50
CA ARG A 192 13.86 -7.36 17.13
C ARG A 192 13.76 -5.94 16.56
N ALA A 193 13.71 -4.90 17.40
CA ALA A 193 13.52 -3.52 16.99
C ALA A 193 14.58 -3.02 16.00
N PRO A 194 15.91 -3.20 16.18
CA PRO A 194 16.90 -2.69 15.25
C PRO A 194 16.69 -3.16 13.81
N GLY A 195 16.32 -4.42 13.61
CA GLY A 195 16.03 -4.98 12.28
C GLY A 195 14.79 -4.36 11.62
N TRP A 196 13.80 -3.92 12.40
CA TRP A 196 12.63 -3.22 11.88
C TRP A 196 12.90 -1.73 11.66
N VAL A 197 13.59 -1.09 12.60
CA VAL A 197 13.92 0.34 12.56
C VAL A 197 14.89 0.65 11.42
N ALA A 198 15.84 -0.24 11.11
CA ALA A 198 16.74 -0.12 9.96
C ALA A 198 15.99 -0.03 8.61
N LYS A 199 14.77 -0.57 8.51
CA LYS A 199 13.95 -0.46 7.30
C LYS A 199 13.41 0.96 7.10
N LEU A 200 13.39 1.80 8.14
CA LEU A 200 12.87 3.17 8.07
C LEU A 200 13.85 4.16 7.41
N THR A 201 15.16 3.88 7.46
CA THR A 201 16.23 4.77 6.98
C THR A 201 16.65 4.56 5.52
N ALA A 202 16.08 3.58 4.82
CA ALA A 202 16.53 3.15 3.48
C ALA A 202 16.28 4.14 2.31
N LYS A 203 15.83 5.39 2.57
CA LYS A 203 15.54 6.36 1.50
C LYS A 203 16.69 7.37 1.30
N THR A 204 17.12 7.55 0.06
CA THR A 204 18.22 8.45 -0.36
C THR A 204 17.91 9.95 -0.20
N ASN A 205 16.64 10.33 -0.15
CA ASN A 205 16.21 11.71 0.13
C ASN A 205 15.24 11.70 1.32
N PRO A 206 15.69 12.05 2.54
CA PRO A 206 14.83 12.03 3.70
C PRO A 206 13.76 13.12 3.59
N THR A 207 12.51 12.71 3.68
CA THR A 207 11.37 13.61 3.93
C THR A 207 11.58 14.43 5.20
N TYR A 208 10.80 15.50 5.40
CA TYR A 208 10.87 16.30 6.63
C TYR A 208 10.75 15.43 7.89
N LYS A 209 9.79 14.49 7.92
CA LYS A 209 9.65 13.50 9.01
C LYS A 209 10.90 12.68 9.19
N GLN A 210 11.49 12.17 8.11
CA GLN A 210 12.71 11.36 8.19
C GLN A 210 13.91 12.15 8.75
N ARG A 211 13.99 13.47 8.56
CA ARG A 211 15.02 14.28 9.23
C ARG A 211 14.88 14.28 10.76
N ILE A 212 13.65 14.16 11.25
CA ILE A 212 13.33 14.06 12.68
C ILE A 212 13.56 12.62 13.18
N THR A 213 13.10 11.61 12.44
CA THR A 213 13.12 10.21 12.91
C THR A 213 14.46 9.52 12.69
N ASN A 214 15.25 9.89 11.67
CA ASN A 214 16.52 9.23 11.37
C ASN A 214 17.55 9.31 12.53
N PRO A 215 17.74 10.47 13.21
CA PRO A 215 18.59 10.51 14.41
C PRO A 215 18.13 9.55 15.50
N LEU A 216 16.81 9.44 15.72
CA LEU A 216 16.23 8.51 16.69
C LEU A 216 16.41 7.05 16.27
N VAL A 217 16.32 6.73 14.98
CA VAL A 217 16.63 5.41 14.43
C VAL A 217 18.07 5.00 14.76
N VAL A 218 19.03 5.91 14.52
CA VAL A 218 20.45 5.66 14.82
C VAL A 218 20.66 5.45 16.32
N GLU A 219 20.02 6.27 17.16
CA GLU A 219 20.04 6.10 18.61
C GLU A 219 19.48 4.74 19.03
N LEU A 220 18.29 4.35 18.54
CA LEU A 220 17.64 3.07 18.84
C LEU A 220 18.54 1.88 18.46
N SER A 221 19.09 1.88 17.25
CA SER A 221 19.96 0.80 16.77
C SER A 221 21.26 0.67 17.56
N SER A 222 21.76 1.76 18.15
CA SER A 222 23.00 1.75 18.94
C SER A 222 22.78 1.40 20.41
N LYS A 223 21.61 1.72 20.97
CA LYS A 223 21.30 1.49 22.39
C LYS A 223 20.61 0.15 22.65
N ILE A 224 19.85 -0.38 21.70
CA ILE A 224 19.19 -1.69 21.83
C ILE A 224 20.21 -2.78 21.48
N THR A 225 20.88 -3.32 22.50
CA THR A 225 21.92 -4.36 22.35
C THR A 225 21.41 -5.71 22.81
N ALA A 226 21.52 -6.74 21.96
CA ALA A 226 21.10 -8.10 22.32
C ALA A 226 21.95 -8.68 23.48
N PRO A 227 21.34 -9.05 24.62
CA PRO A 227 21.99 -9.90 25.59
C PRO A 227 22.13 -11.29 24.98
N VAL A 228 23.22 -11.99 25.30
CA VAL A 228 23.34 -13.42 25.01
C VAL A 228 22.50 -14.16 26.05
N PRO A 229 21.38 -14.80 25.69
CA PRO A 229 20.55 -15.48 26.67
C PRO A 229 21.32 -16.70 27.19
N ARG A 230 21.58 -16.76 28.50
CA ARG A 230 22.20 -17.96 29.12
C ARG A 230 21.32 -19.20 29.01
N GLU A 231 20.01 -19.02 28.81
CA GLU A 231 18.98 -20.06 28.78
C GLU A 231 18.39 -20.29 27.37
N ALA A 232 19.09 -19.90 26.30
CA ALA A 232 18.58 -19.97 24.92
C ALA A 232 18.02 -21.36 24.55
N GLU A 233 18.70 -22.44 24.98
CA GLU A 233 18.27 -23.82 24.74
C GLU A 233 16.93 -24.16 25.39
N ARG A 234 16.68 -23.70 26.63
CA ARG A 234 15.39 -23.95 27.32
C ARG A 234 14.26 -23.17 26.69
N ILE A 235 14.51 -21.92 26.27
CA ILE A 235 13.52 -21.11 25.58
C ILE A 235 13.15 -21.76 24.24
N ALA A 236 14.15 -22.24 23.49
CA ALA A 236 13.94 -23.00 22.26
C ALA A 236 13.11 -24.27 22.51
N ALA A 237 13.37 -25.00 23.61
CA ALA A 237 12.61 -26.18 24.00
C ALA A 237 11.13 -25.87 24.31
N CYS A 238 10.82 -24.74 24.96
CA CYS A 238 9.43 -24.28 25.12
C CYS A 238 8.78 -24.02 23.75
N GLY A 239 9.53 -23.39 22.84
CA GLY A 239 9.09 -23.09 21.49
C GLY A 239 8.81 -24.32 20.63
N ALA A 240 9.54 -25.42 20.81
CA ALA A 240 9.38 -26.66 20.05
C ALA A 240 8.10 -27.44 20.42
N ARG A 241 7.52 -27.18 21.60
CA ARG A 241 6.28 -27.85 22.06
C ARG A 241 5.02 -27.27 21.45
N LEU A 242 5.04 -26.01 21.06
CA LEU A 242 3.97 -25.49 20.22
C LEU A 242 4.10 -26.20 18.87
N PRO A 243 3.06 -26.92 18.39
CA PRO A 243 3.10 -27.46 17.05
C PRO A 243 3.44 -26.29 16.15
N ALA A 244 4.54 -26.43 15.39
CA ALA A 244 4.90 -25.42 14.43
C ALA A 244 3.63 -25.15 13.65
N ASN A 245 3.09 -23.93 13.72
CA ASN A 245 1.97 -23.50 12.88
C ASN A 245 2.42 -23.41 11.40
N GLN A 246 3.45 -24.16 11.03
CA GLN A 246 3.84 -24.49 9.68
C GLN A 246 2.77 -25.43 9.16
N LEU A 247 1.64 -24.83 8.78
CA LEU A 247 0.88 -25.36 7.67
C LEU A 247 1.88 -25.72 6.56
N PRO A 248 1.75 -26.89 5.92
CA PRO A 248 2.69 -27.30 4.89
C PRO A 248 2.86 -26.15 3.89
N VAL A 249 4.10 -25.73 3.68
CA VAL A 249 4.42 -24.69 2.70
C VAL A 249 4.14 -25.30 1.33
N ILE A 250 2.95 -25.00 0.80
CA ILE A 250 2.58 -25.40 -0.55
C ILE A 250 3.34 -24.47 -1.50
N ASP A 251 4.18 -25.03 -2.37
CA ASP A 251 4.77 -24.26 -3.46
C ASP A 251 3.68 -23.85 -4.45
N VAL A 252 3.25 -22.60 -4.37
CA VAL A 252 2.20 -22.03 -5.21
C VAL A 252 2.71 -21.48 -6.54
N GLU A 253 4.03 -21.40 -6.75
CA GLU A 253 4.63 -20.80 -7.95
C GLU A 253 4.19 -21.49 -9.26
N PRO A 254 4.04 -22.83 -9.33
CA PRO A 254 3.48 -23.48 -10.51
C PRO A 254 2.05 -23.04 -10.85
N LEU A 255 1.20 -22.81 -9.83
CA LEU A 255 -0.18 -22.35 -10.03
C LEU A 255 -0.22 -20.90 -10.55
N TRP A 256 0.67 -20.04 -10.06
CA TRP A 256 0.83 -18.68 -10.59
C TRP A 256 1.17 -18.68 -12.08
N ARG A 257 2.11 -19.54 -12.50
CA ARG A 257 2.48 -19.68 -13.91
C ARG A 257 1.31 -20.15 -14.77
N GLN A 258 0.55 -21.16 -14.32
CA GLN A 258 -0.63 -21.65 -15.03
C GLN A 258 -1.70 -20.56 -15.18
N ILE A 259 -1.92 -19.74 -14.14
CA ILE A 259 -2.88 -18.63 -14.21
C ILE A 259 -2.40 -17.53 -15.18
N ALA A 260 -1.10 -17.27 -15.25
CA ALA A 260 -0.54 -16.32 -16.22
C ALA A 260 -0.73 -16.81 -17.67
N GLU A 261 -0.63 -18.12 -17.90
CA GLU A 261 -0.91 -18.77 -19.19
C GLU A 261 -2.42 -18.80 -19.52
N HIS A 262 -3.26 -18.95 -18.50
CA HIS A 262 -4.72 -19.03 -18.60
C HIS A 262 -5.43 -17.97 -17.74
N PRO A 263 -5.29 -16.67 -18.08
CA PRO A 263 -5.74 -15.56 -17.23
C PRO A 263 -7.27 -15.37 -17.21
N ASP A 264 -8.06 -16.29 -17.74
CA ASP A 264 -9.52 -16.25 -17.65
C ASP A 264 -10.07 -17.55 -17.01
N ASP A 265 -9.21 -18.45 -16.51
CA ASP A 265 -9.60 -19.70 -15.85
C ASP A 265 -9.78 -19.49 -14.34
N ASP A 266 -11.03 -19.28 -13.92
CA ASP A 266 -11.38 -19.12 -12.50
C ASP A 266 -11.20 -20.42 -11.69
N GLY A 267 -11.20 -21.58 -12.34
CA GLY A 267 -10.94 -22.86 -11.69
C GLY A 267 -9.51 -22.93 -11.14
N LEU A 268 -8.52 -22.57 -11.96
CA LEU A 268 -7.11 -22.50 -11.53
C LEU A 268 -6.91 -21.50 -10.39
N ARG A 269 -7.64 -20.38 -10.43
CA ARG A 269 -7.59 -19.37 -9.37
C ARG A 269 -8.16 -19.87 -8.05
N LEU A 270 -9.28 -20.59 -8.09
CA LEU A 270 -9.86 -21.19 -6.88
C LEU A 270 -8.93 -22.26 -6.29
N VAL A 271 -8.23 -23.05 -7.12
CA VAL A 271 -7.19 -23.98 -6.64
C VAL A 271 -6.04 -23.24 -5.95
N LEU A 272 -5.57 -22.13 -6.53
CA LEU A 272 -4.59 -21.25 -5.86
C LEU A 272 -5.15 -20.68 -4.56
N ALA A 273 -6.42 -20.29 -4.53
CA ALA A 273 -7.07 -19.72 -3.36
C ALA A 273 -7.06 -20.71 -2.19
N ASP A 274 -7.41 -21.97 -2.45
CA ASP A 274 -7.38 -23.04 -1.46
C ASP A 274 -5.95 -23.26 -0.92
N ALA A 275 -4.94 -23.26 -1.79
CA ALA A 275 -3.53 -23.38 -1.38
C ALA A 275 -3.05 -22.19 -0.53
N LEU A 276 -3.49 -20.98 -0.85
CA LEU A 276 -3.17 -19.78 -0.08
C LEU A 276 -3.88 -19.77 1.28
N ILE A 277 -5.16 -20.15 1.34
CA ILE A 277 -5.89 -20.29 2.60
C ILE A 277 -5.25 -21.37 3.48
N ALA A 278 -4.91 -22.52 2.87
CA ALA A 278 -4.24 -23.61 3.56
C ALA A 278 -2.85 -23.24 4.10
N SER A 279 -2.21 -22.17 3.60
CA SER A 279 -0.95 -21.63 4.13
C SER A 279 -1.12 -20.39 5.01
N GLY A 280 -2.36 -19.97 5.29
CA GLY A 280 -2.66 -18.78 6.10
C GLY A 280 -2.42 -17.45 5.39
N ASP A 281 -2.38 -17.43 4.06
CA ASP A 281 -2.35 -16.20 3.27
C ASP A 281 -3.79 -15.74 2.94
N ASN A 282 -4.15 -14.58 3.50
CA ASN A 282 -5.44 -13.92 3.28
C ASN A 282 -5.75 -13.66 1.80
N ARG A 283 -4.76 -13.70 0.91
CA ARG A 283 -5.00 -13.55 -0.53
C ARG A 283 -5.90 -14.62 -1.11
N GLY A 284 -5.90 -15.83 -0.55
CA GLY A 284 -6.85 -16.87 -0.99
C GLY A 284 -8.29 -16.46 -0.73
N GLU A 285 -8.59 -15.84 0.41
CA GLU A 285 -9.91 -15.28 0.70
C GLU A 285 -10.30 -14.18 -0.32
N LEU A 286 -9.36 -13.30 -0.70
CA LEU A 286 -9.61 -12.30 -1.74
C LEU A 286 -10.04 -12.96 -3.07
N ILE A 287 -9.32 -14.00 -3.51
CA ILE A 287 -9.64 -14.71 -4.74
C ILE A 287 -11.06 -15.28 -4.69
N VAL A 288 -11.39 -16.01 -3.61
CA VAL A 288 -12.74 -16.59 -3.42
C VAL A 288 -13.81 -15.51 -3.49
N LEU A 289 -13.64 -14.40 -2.77
CA LEU A 289 -14.58 -13.28 -2.76
C LEU A 289 -14.77 -12.66 -4.15
N GLN A 290 -13.71 -12.54 -4.94
CA GLN A 290 -13.78 -11.98 -6.28
C GLN A 290 -14.32 -12.97 -7.33
N CYS A 291 -14.33 -14.27 -7.05
CA CYS A 291 -14.92 -15.31 -7.92
C CYS A 291 -16.40 -15.59 -7.60
N VAL A 292 -17.01 -14.88 -6.65
CA VAL A 292 -18.46 -15.03 -6.34
C VAL A 292 -19.29 -14.52 -7.53
N THR A 293 -20.09 -15.40 -8.11
CA THR A 293 -21.00 -15.09 -9.23
C THR A 293 -22.46 -14.89 -8.80
N ASP A 294 -22.82 -15.29 -7.57
CA ASP A 294 -24.16 -15.15 -7.00
C ASP A 294 -24.51 -13.66 -6.80
N PRO A 295 -25.53 -13.12 -7.49
CA PRO A 295 -25.92 -11.71 -7.39
C PRO A 295 -26.29 -11.26 -5.97
N GLU A 296 -26.87 -12.14 -5.15
CA GLU A 296 -27.28 -11.80 -3.79
C GLU A 296 -26.09 -11.59 -2.86
N ARG A 297 -24.98 -12.27 -3.13
CA ARG A 297 -23.75 -12.22 -2.33
C ARG A 297 -22.71 -11.24 -2.89
N LEU A 298 -22.81 -10.89 -4.17
CA LEU A 298 -21.82 -10.09 -4.88
C LEU A 298 -21.53 -8.75 -4.17
N GLY A 299 -22.55 -8.04 -3.70
CA GLY A 299 -22.37 -6.76 -3.03
C GLY A 299 -21.56 -6.87 -1.72
N HIS A 300 -21.85 -7.89 -0.90
CA HIS A 300 -21.11 -8.15 0.33
C HIS A 300 -19.66 -8.59 0.03
N ALA A 301 -19.51 -9.51 -0.93
CA ALA A 301 -18.21 -10.02 -1.33
C ALA A 301 -17.28 -8.91 -1.87
N GLN A 302 -17.81 -8.00 -2.70
CA GLN A 302 -17.07 -6.82 -3.18
C GLN A 302 -16.64 -5.89 -2.04
N ALA A 303 -17.52 -5.62 -1.09
CA ALA A 303 -17.20 -4.78 0.07
C ALA A 303 -16.09 -5.41 0.94
N GLN A 304 -16.15 -6.72 1.15
CA GLN A 304 -15.13 -7.47 1.89
C GLN A 304 -13.80 -7.53 1.12
N ALA A 305 -13.81 -7.79 -0.18
CA ALA A 305 -12.64 -7.75 -1.04
C ALA A 305 -11.96 -6.37 -1.00
N HIS A 306 -12.72 -5.28 -1.09
CA HIS A 306 -12.20 -3.92 -0.96
C HIS A 306 -11.60 -3.63 0.42
N ARG A 307 -12.15 -4.20 1.50
CA ARG A 307 -11.58 -4.08 2.84
C ARG A 307 -10.25 -4.83 2.93
N LEU A 308 -10.20 -6.05 2.41
CA LEU A 308 -9.02 -6.90 2.49
C LEU A 308 -7.87 -6.34 1.65
N MET A 309 -8.15 -5.94 0.40
CA MET A 309 -7.19 -5.18 -0.43
C MET A 309 -6.73 -3.89 0.25
N ARG A 310 -7.53 -3.31 1.15
CA ARG A 310 -7.07 -2.13 1.90
C ARG A 310 -6.01 -2.46 2.94
N GLN A 311 -6.22 -3.56 3.67
CA GLN A 311 -5.42 -4.00 4.79
C GLN A 311 -4.12 -4.69 4.36
N GLU A 312 -4.16 -5.51 3.31
CA GLU A 312 -3.06 -6.40 2.93
C GLU A 312 -2.21 -5.87 1.76
N TRP A 313 -2.53 -4.68 1.22
CA TRP A 313 -1.89 -4.13 0.02
C TRP A 313 -0.37 -4.14 0.06
N ASP A 314 0.22 -3.55 1.10
CA ASP A 314 1.68 -3.42 1.20
C ASP A 314 2.35 -4.78 1.42
N ARG A 315 1.68 -5.70 2.13
CA ARG A 315 2.17 -7.06 2.32
C ARG A 315 2.20 -7.84 1.02
N TRP A 316 1.12 -7.81 0.23
CA TRP A 316 1.02 -8.55 -1.02
C TRP A 316 1.90 -7.98 -2.13
N MET A 317 1.99 -6.65 -2.20
CA MET A 317 2.73 -5.97 -3.26
C MET A 317 4.22 -5.83 -2.91
N GLY A 318 4.61 -5.85 -1.63
CA GLY A 318 6.02 -5.64 -1.23
C GLY A 318 6.57 -4.34 -1.82
N ASP A 319 7.76 -4.40 -2.42
CA ASP A 319 8.38 -3.24 -3.09
C ASP A 319 7.55 -2.70 -4.26
N LEU A 320 6.67 -3.52 -4.85
CA LEU A 320 5.76 -3.07 -5.91
C LEU A 320 4.78 -1.99 -5.41
N SER A 321 4.47 -1.96 -4.11
CA SER A 321 3.61 -0.90 -3.55
C SER A 321 4.22 0.50 -3.66
N LEU A 322 5.56 0.60 -3.75
CA LEU A 322 6.30 1.86 -3.90
C LEU A 322 6.20 2.45 -5.32
N VAL A 323 5.95 1.60 -6.33
CA VAL A 323 5.83 2.02 -7.74
C VAL A 323 4.39 2.16 -8.19
N LEU A 324 3.45 1.43 -7.58
CA LEU A 324 2.04 1.42 -7.95
C LEU A 324 1.29 2.64 -7.39
N VAL A 325 0.53 3.33 -8.23
CA VAL A 325 -0.50 4.28 -7.80
C VAL A 325 -1.75 3.50 -7.44
N ARG A 326 -2.08 3.45 -6.15
CA ARG A 326 -3.27 2.72 -5.67
C ARG A 326 -4.55 3.14 -6.39
N ARG A 327 -4.71 4.45 -6.66
CA ARG A 327 -5.81 4.96 -7.48
C ARG A 327 -5.58 4.63 -8.96
N GLY A 328 -6.42 3.77 -9.52
CA GLY A 328 -6.34 3.32 -10.90
C GLY A 328 -5.56 2.02 -11.09
N THR A 329 -5.10 1.41 -10.00
CA THR A 329 -4.67 0.01 -9.98
C THR A 329 -5.81 -0.85 -9.48
N GLU A 330 -6.11 -1.94 -10.18
CA GLU A 330 -7.22 -2.85 -9.88
C GLU A 330 -6.70 -4.28 -9.76
N MET A 331 -7.13 -4.97 -8.71
CA MET A 331 -7.00 -6.41 -8.61
C MET A 331 -8.32 -7.08 -8.97
N ARG A 332 -8.26 -8.14 -9.77
CA ARG A 332 -9.41 -8.92 -10.22
C ARG A 332 -9.09 -10.39 -10.08
N HIS A 333 -10.04 -11.15 -9.52
CA HIS A 333 -9.88 -12.56 -9.17
C HIS A 333 -8.56 -12.84 -8.41
N GLY A 334 -8.20 -11.93 -7.51
CA GLY A 334 -6.99 -11.88 -6.69
C GLY A 334 -5.68 -11.60 -7.43
N MET A 335 -5.73 -11.23 -8.72
CA MET A 335 -4.58 -10.95 -9.58
C MET A 335 -4.44 -9.46 -9.84
N LEU A 336 -3.21 -8.98 -10.01
CA LEU A 336 -2.94 -7.60 -10.39
C LEU A 336 -3.17 -7.39 -11.89
N GLU A 337 -4.42 -7.12 -12.28
CA GLU A 337 -4.82 -7.10 -13.70
C GLU A 337 -4.56 -5.76 -14.39
N LYS A 338 -4.79 -4.65 -13.67
CA LYS A 338 -4.60 -3.30 -14.19
C LYS A 338 -3.75 -2.50 -13.23
N ILE A 339 -2.71 -1.86 -13.74
CA ILE A 339 -1.80 -1.07 -12.93
C ILE A 339 -1.64 0.34 -13.47
N ARG A 340 -1.49 1.27 -12.53
CA ARG A 340 -1.01 2.61 -12.82
C ARG A 340 0.29 2.82 -12.06
N VAL A 341 1.35 3.26 -12.72
CA VAL A 341 2.70 3.30 -12.13
C VAL A 341 3.30 4.70 -12.11
N GLY A 342 4.05 4.99 -11.05
CA GLY A 342 4.76 6.26 -10.87
C GLY A 342 4.07 7.19 -9.89
N GLN A 343 4.73 7.45 -8.76
CA GLN A 343 4.39 8.48 -7.80
C GLN A 343 5.57 9.46 -7.67
N THR A 344 5.32 10.70 -7.29
CA THR A 344 6.39 11.69 -7.01
C THR A 344 7.41 11.22 -5.98
N SER A 345 7.01 10.29 -5.09
CA SER A 345 7.85 9.73 -4.03
C SER A 345 8.50 8.38 -4.36
N THR A 346 8.31 7.83 -5.56
CA THR A 346 8.89 6.52 -5.91
C THR A 346 10.42 6.63 -6.00
N PRO A 347 11.19 5.91 -5.17
CA PRO A 347 12.64 5.97 -5.20
C PRO A 347 13.18 5.28 -6.47
N ALA A 348 14.30 5.79 -7.01
CA ALA A 348 14.86 5.30 -8.27
C ALA A 348 15.18 3.78 -8.24
N TRP A 349 15.65 3.26 -7.12
CA TRP A 349 16.00 1.84 -6.97
C TRP A 349 14.79 0.90 -7.03
N ALA A 350 13.58 1.37 -6.66
CA ALA A 350 12.40 0.51 -6.62
C ALA A 350 12.01 0.00 -8.01
N TRP A 351 12.30 0.77 -9.06
CA TRP A 351 12.02 0.36 -10.44
C TRP A 351 12.82 -0.85 -10.90
N ASP A 352 14.01 -1.05 -10.36
CA ASP A 352 14.83 -2.22 -10.66
C ASP A 352 14.45 -3.39 -9.76
N ALA A 353 14.15 -3.13 -8.49
CA ALA A 353 13.75 -4.14 -7.51
C ALA A 353 12.44 -4.86 -7.88
N VAL A 354 11.52 -4.18 -8.58
CA VAL A 354 10.22 -4.76 -8.95
C VAL A 354 10.23 -5.51 -10.28
N ARG A 355 11.36 -5.56 -11.00
CA ARG A 355 11.45 -6.30 -12.26
C ARG A 355 11.38 -7.81 -11.96
N GLY A 356 10.57 -8.53 -12.72
CA GLY A 356 10.32 -9.96 -12.45
C GLY A 356 9.48 -10.22 -11.21
N HIS A 357 8.86 -9.19 -10.61
CA HIS A 357 7.90 -9.40 -9.52
C HIS A 357 6.73 -10.23 -10.03
N ARG A 358 6.42 -11.36 -9.38
CA ARG A 358 5.43 -12.36 -9.84
C ARG A 358 4.08 -11.76 -10.23
N GLU A 359 3.64 -10.71 -9.52
CA GLU A 359 2.37 -10.01 -9.76
C GLU A 359 2.27 -9.39 -11.15
N LEU A 360 3.40 -9.05 -11.76
CA LEU A 360 3.43 -8.44 -13.09
C LEU A 360 3.07 -9.44 -14.20
N SER A 361 3.12 -10.75 -13.93
CA SER A 361 2.75 -11.79 -14.89
C SER A 361 1.27 -11.77 -15.29
N ALA A 362 0.40 -11.24 -14.42
CA ALA A 362 -1.04 -11.15 -14.66
C ALA A 362 -1.49 -9.78 -15.20
N VAL A 363 -0.58 -8.82 -15.39
CA VAL A 363 -0.93 -7.46 -15.80
C VAL A 363 -1.40 -7.45 -17.25
N ARG A 364 -2.66 -7.07 -17.46
CA ARG A 364 -3.28 -6.89 -18.78
C ARG A 364 -3.26 -5.44 -19.22
N GLU A 365 -3.37 -4.51 -18.28
CA GLU A 365 -3.38 -3.07 -18.55
C GLU A 365 -2.34 -2.34 -17.71
N ILE A 366 -1.50 -1.53 -18.34
CA ILE A 366 -0.54 -0.67 -17.64
C ILE A 366 -0.65 0.76 -18.16
N ARG A 367 -0.72 1.72 -17.23
CA ARG A 367 -0.67 3.16 -17.56
C ARG A 367 0.38 3.91 -16.74
N PRO A 368 1.04 4.92 -17.32
CA PRO A 368 1.90 5.80 -16.56
C PRO A 368 1.08 6.77 -15.69
N ALA A 369 1.69 7.26 -14.61
CA ALA A 369 1.24 8.38 -13.81
C ALA A 369 2.36 9.43 -13.67
N GLN A 370 3.12 9.39 -12.58
CA GLN A 370 4.25 10.28 -12.30
C GLN A 370 5.57 9.52 -12.45
N VAL A 371 5.89 9.10 -13.69
CA VAL A 371 7.10 8.33 -14.00
C VAL A 371 7.79 8.90 -15.24
N ALA A 372 9.11 8.82 -15.29
CA ALA A 372 9.87 9.19 -16.48
C ALA A 372 9.58 8.20 -17.63
N PRO A 373 9.37 8.67 -18.87
CA PRO A 373 9.06 7.81 -20.01
C PRO A 373 10.01 6.62 -20.19
N VAL A 374 11.32 6.86 -20.07
CA VAL A 374 12.36 5.83 -20.17
C VAL A 374 12.24 4.78 -19.06
N THR A 375 11.98 5.21 -17.82
CA THR A 375 11.79 4.30 -16.68
C THR A 375 10.52 3.46 -16.86
N PHE A 376 9.44 4.07 -17.32
CA PHE A 376 8.19 3.38 -17.63
C PHE A 376 8.38 2.32 -18.71
N ALA A 377 9.01 2.67 -19.83
CA ALA A 377 9.30 1.75 -20.92
C ALA A 377 10.17 0.56 -20.47
N LYS A 378 11.19 0.80 -19.63
CA LYS A 378 12.02 -0.27 -19.07
C LYS A 378 11.25 -1.23 -18.17
N LEU A 379 10.29 -0.73 -17.38
CA LEU A 379 9.41 -1.59 -16.59
C LEU A 379 8.53 -2.44 -17.51
N VAL A 380 7.87 -1.85 -18.51
CA VAL A 380 7.02 -2.58 -19.47
C VAL A 380 7.83 -3.63 -20.23
N ALA A 381 9.05 -3.29 -20.68
CA ALA A 381 9.93 -4.22 -21.38
C ALA A 381 10.41 -5.39 -20.50
N SER A 382 10.30 -5.29 -19.17
CA SER A 382 10.66 -6.36 -18.24
C SER A 382 9.57 -7.41 -18.02
N PHE A 383 8.36 -7.21 -18.57
CA PHE A 383 7.28 -8.18 -18.41
C PHE A 383 7.54 -9.41 -19.29
N ASP A 384 7.26 -10.60 -18.75
CA ASP A 384 7.37 -11.85 -19.51
C ASP A 384 6.43 -11.84 -20.72
N ARG A 385 5.24 -11.26 -20.55
CA ARG A 385 4.23 -11.07 -21.57
C ARG A 385 3.93 -9.59 -21.76
N PHE A 386 3.87 -9.14 -23.01
CA PHE A 386 3.48 -7.77 -23.32
C PHE A 386 2.00 -7.54 -22.92
N PRO A 387 1.66 -6.42 -22.26
CA PRO A 387 0.30 -6.14 -21.82
C PRO A 387 -0.65 -5.98 -23.01
N ARG A 388 -1.92 -6.37 -22.84
CA ARG A 388 -2.95 -6.18 -23.88
C ARG A 388 -3.33 -4.72 -24.07
N VAL A 389 -3.22 -3.91 -23.00
CA VAL A 389 -3.52 -2.48 -23.00
C VAL A 389 -2.32 -1.70 -22.49
N LEU A 390 -1.81 -0.77 -23.31
CA LEU A 390 -0.65 0.05 -22.99
C LEU A 390 -1.01 1.53 -23.02
N GLY A 391 -0.83 2.21 -21.89
CA GLY A 391 -0.85 3.67 -21.80
C GLY A 391 0.47 4.28 -22.25
N ILE A 392 0.39 5.26 -23.15
CA ILE A 392 1.51 6.00 -23.72
C ILE A 392 1.25 7.48 -23.47
N ASP A 393 1.98 8.06 -22.53
CA ASP A 393 1.89 9.49 -22.23
C ASP A 393 3.03 10.30 -22.83
N ALA A 394 3.97 9.67 -23.54
CA ALA A 394 5.10 10.34 -24.19
C ALA A 394 5.66 9.46 -25.33
N HIS A 395 6.17 10.06 -26.42
CA HIS A 395 6.75 9.32 -27.55
C HIS A 395 8.04 8.58 -27.18
N GLU A 396 8.79 9.10 -26.22
CA GLU A 396 10.02 8.51 -25.70
C GLU A 396 9.77 7.10 -25.11
N VAL A 397 8.54 6.80 -24.68
CA VAL A 397 8.15 5.44 -24.29
C VAL A 397 8.27 4.48 -25.47
N LEU A 398 7.81 4.88 -26.66
CA LEU A 398 7.87 4.06 -27.87
C LEU A 398 9.29 3.90 -28.37
N GLU A 399 10.08 4.97 -28.37
CA GLU A 399 11.49 4.93 -28.75
C GLU A 399 12.28 3.95 -27.89
N GLU A 400 12.07 4.00 -26.56
CA GLU A 400 12.76 3.11 -25.63
C GLU A 400 12.26 1.67 -25.75
N LEU A 401 10.96 1.44 -25.89
CA LEU A 401 10.40 0.09 -26.10
C LEU A 401 10.96 -0.55 -27.39
N LEU A 402 11.02 0.20 -28.49
CA LEU A 402 11.53 -0.27 -29.78
C LEU A 402 13.01 -0.69 -29.76
N LYS A 403 13.77 -0.34 -28.71
CA LYS A 403 15.15 -0.84 -28.52
C LYS A 403 15.20 -2.31 -28.08
N THR A 404 14.11 -2.82 -27.50
CA THR A 404 14.08 -4.14 -26.85
C THR A 404 12.91 -5.03 -27.30
N ARG A 405 11.85 -4.44 -27.84
CA ARG A 405 10.59 -5.10 -28.21
C ARG A 405 10.14 -4.61 -29.58
N SER A 406 9.62 -5.50 -30.42
CA SER A 406 9.07 -5.15 -31.73
C SER A 406 8.16 -6.27 -32.24
N GLY A 407 7.05 -5.92 -32.90
CA GLY A 407 6.09 -6.92 -33.36
C GLY A 407 5.27 -7.56 -32.23
N GLU A 408 5.06 -6.83 -31.14
CA GLU A 408 4.32 -7.29 -29.97
C GLU A 408 2.81 -7.35 -30.23
N SER A 409 2.14 -8.27 -29.53
CA SER A 409 0.69 -8.36 -29.55
C SER A 409 0.10 -7.37 -28.55
N LEU A 410 -0.35 -6.22 -29.04
CA LEU A 410 -1.04 -5.19 -28.27
C LEU A 410 -2.46 -5.01 -28.83
N GLU A 411 -3.48 -5.12 -27.99
CA GLU A 411 -4.87 -4.98 -28.41
C GLU A 411 -5.30 -3.51 -28.42
N VAL A 412 -4.94 -2.78 -27.36
CA VAL A 412 -5.35 -1.38 -27.17
C VAL A 412 -4.14 -0.52 -26.81
N ALA A 413 -3.98 0.60 -27.52
CA ALA A 413 -3.03 1.64 -27.16
C ALA A 413 -3.80 2.87 -26.68
N TYR A 414 -3.53 3.34 -25.47
CA TYR A 414 -4.08 4.59 -24.94
C TYR A 414 -3.04 5.69 -25.04
N TYR A 415 -3.18 6.60 -26.00
CA TYR A 415 -2.26 7.71 -26.22
C TYR A 415 -2.79 9.02 -25.63
N ALA A 416 -2.08 9.54 -24.62
CA ALA A 416 -2.45 10.78 -23.93
C ALA A 416 -1.18 11.58 -23.54
N PRO A 417 -0.63 12.40 -24.45
CA PRO A 417 0.68 13.05 -24.33
C PRO A 417 0.72 14.20 -23.31
N VAL A 418 -0.24 14.26 -22.38
CA VAL A 418 -0.31 15.28 -21.35
C VAL A 418 -0.82 14.66 -20.05
N SER A 419 0.01 13.80 -19.44
CA SER A 419 -0.13 13.53 -18.02
C SER A 419 0.32 14.78 -17.27
N ALA A 420 -0.61 15.47 -16.60
CA ALA A 420 -0.45 16.78 -15.97
C ALA A 420 0.62 16.87 -14.86
N SER A 421 1.39 15.79 -14.63
CA SER A 421 2.08 15.59 -13.37
C SER A 421 3.60 15.63 -13.44
N VAL A 422 4.20 15.76 -14.64
CA VAL A 422 5.65 16.00 -14.73
C VAL A 422 5.98 17.02 -15.82
N ASN A 423 6.62 18.12 -15.42
CA ASN A 423 7.07 19.23 -16.27
C ASN A 423 8.25 18.82 -17.18
N TYR A 424 8.08 17.83 -18.04
CA TYR A 424 9.06 17.55 -19.08
C TYR A 424 8.93 18.63 -20.16
N ARG A 425 10.06 19.28 -20.53
CA ARG A 425 10.15 20.02 -21.80
C ARG A 425 10.12 18.99 -22.92
N ARG A 426 8.93 18.74 -23.48
CA ARG A 426 8.74 17.70 -24.49
C ARG A 426 9.08 18.26 -25.88
N THR A 427 9.98 17.58 -26.58
CA THR A 427 9.93 17.56 -28.04
C THR A 427 8.60 16.94 -28.44
N ARG A 428 8.00 17.51 -29.47
CA ARG A 428 6.68 17.15 -29.93
C ARG A 428 6.85 16.65 -31.37
N PRO A 429 7.22 15.36 -31.56
CA PRO A 429 7.39 14.82 -32.90
C PRO A 429 6.07 14.87 -33.66
N ALA A 430 6.15 14.80 -34.99
CA ALA A 430 4.97 14.71 -35.82
C ALA A 430 4.15 13.44 -35.46
N TYR A 431 2.82 13.52 -35.49
CA TYR A 431 1.96 12.36 -35.21
C TYR A 431 2.28 11.15 -36.10
N ASP A 432 2.52 11.40 -37.38
CA ASP A 432 2.92 10.37 -38.34
C ASP A 432 4.15 9.58 -37.86
N GLU A 433 5.11 10.24 -37.21
CA GLU A 433 6.28 9.58 -36.63
C GLU A 433 5.91 8.73 -35.42
N VAL A 434 5.12 9.28 -34.48
CA VAL A 434 4.64 8.55 -33.29
C VAL A 434 3.86 7.30 -33.67
N PHE A 435 2.93 7.41 -34.62
CA PHE A 435 2.10 6.28 -35.04
C PHE A 435 2.85 5.27 -35.90
N ARG A 436 3.88 5.68 -36.67
CA ARG A 436 4.81 4.71 -37.30
C ARG A 436 5.60 3.93 -36.26
N MET A 437 6.05 4.59 -35.18
CA MET A 437 6.71 3.88 -34.07
C MET A 437 5.75 2.88 -33.41
N LEU A 438 4.51 3.30 -33.15
CA LEU A 438 3.49 2.42 -32.59
C LEU A 438 3.16 1.25 -33.53
N ALA A 439 3.07 1.47 -34.85
CA ALA A 439 2.84 0.41 -35.83
C ALA A 439 3.99 -0.59 -35.92
N ARG A 440 5.24 -0.14 -35.72
CA ARG A 440 6.41 -1.04 -35.61
C ARG A 440 6.39 -1.85 -34.31
N LEU A 441 5.98 -1.22 -33.21
CA LEU A 441 5.90 -1.88 -31.91
C LEU A 441 4.77 -2.92 -31.90
N ALA A 442 3.60 -2.55 -32.41
CA ALA A 442 2.36 -3.31 -32.35
C ALA A 442 1.61 -3.28 -33.70
N PRO A 443 2.05 -4.08 -34.70
CA PRO A 443 1.42 -4.11 -36.02
C PRO A 443 -0.03 -4.64 -35.98
N ASP A 444 -0.36 -5.39 -34.92
CA ASP A 444 -1.65 -6.05 -34.72
C ASP A 444 -2.66 -5.23 -33.90
N LEU A 445 -2.39 -3.94 -33.69
CA LEU A 445 -3.24 -3.04 -32.89
C LEU A 445 -4.70 -3.06 -33.36
N ALA A 446 -5.61 -3.43 -32.47
CA ALA A 446 -7.04 -3.53 -32.76
C ALA A 446 -7.81 -2.24 -32.43
N GLN A 447 -7.37 -1.52 -31.39
CA GLN A 447 -8.00 -0.28 -30.93
C GLN A 447 -6.96 0.78 -30.54
N LEU A 448 -7.23 2.03 -30.90
CA LEU A 448 -6.45 3.20 -30.50
C LEU A 448 -7.33 4.18 -29.72
N ASP A 449 -7.00 4.43 -28.47
CA ASP A 449 -7.71 5.38 -27.61
C ASP A 449 -6.89 6.68 -27.50
N LEU A 450 -7.47 7.79 -27.94
CA LEU A 450 -6.86 9.12 -27.91
C LEU A 450 -7.47 9.92 -26.75
N GLY A 451 -6.67 10.13 -25.69
CA GLY A 451 -7.13 10.81 -24.48
C GLY A 451 -7.37 12.31 -24.67
N ALA A 452 -8.04 12.96 -23.71
CA ALA A 452 -8.60 14.31 -23.85
C ALA A 452 -7.62 15.48 -24.11
N LEU A 453 -6.33 15.23 -24.35
CA LEU A 453 -5.32 16.21 -24.74
C LEU A 453 -4.41 15.65 -25.83
N TRP A 454 -4.89 14.66 -26.58
CA TRP A 454 -4.13 13.98 -27.61
C TRP A 454 -3.56 14.95 -28.64
N TRP A 455 -4.29 16.03 -28.97
CA TRP A 455 -3.92 17.12 -29.91
C TRP A 455 -2.85 18.10 -29.41
N LEU A 456 -2.41 18.00 -28.15
CA LEU A 456 -1.31 18.82 -27.64
C LEU A 456 0.07 18.23 -27.97
N GLY A 457 0.14 17.08 -28.65
CA GLY A 457 1.37 16.55 -29.24
C GLY A 457 1.66 17.16 -30.62
N GLY A 458 2.91 17.18 -31.04
CA GLY A 458 3.33 17.57 -32.40
C GLY A 458 3.30 19.07 -32.78
N GLU A 459 3.63 19.31 -34.05
CA GLU A 459 3.49 20.59 -34.77
C GLU A 459 2.03 20.97 -35.03
N PHE A 460 1.10 20.03 -34.78
CA PHE A 460 -0.32 20.21 -35.02
C PHE A 460 -0.96 21.01 -33.89
N ARG A 461 -1.04 22.33 -34.06
CA ARG A 461 -1.95 23.16 -33.27
C ARG A 461 -3.31 23.11 -33.94
N PRO A 462 -4.37 22.65 -33.26
CA PRO A 462 -5.72 22.82 -33.76
C PRO A 462 -5.99 24.29 -34.04
N SER A 463 -5.93 24.69 -35.30
CA SER A 463 -6.75 25.80 -35.73
C SER A 463 -8.12 25.21 -36.01
N ALA A 464 -9.17 25.81 -35.45
CA ALA A 464 -10.55 25.46 -35.78
C ALA A 464 -10.87 25.60 -37.29
N THR A 465 -9.90 26.03 -38.10
CA THR A 465 -10.06 26.40 -39.50
C THR A 465 -9.74 25.28 -40.50
N GLN A 466 -9.21 24.12 -40.07
CA GLN A 466 -8.82 23.03 -40.99
C GLN A 466 -9.21 21.62 -40.49
N PRO A 467 -10.51 21.32 -40.34
CA PRO A 467 -10.95 20.03 -39.83
C PRO A 467 -10.61 18.85 -40.77
N GLU A 468 -10.51 19.08 -42.07
CA GLU A 468 -10.16 18.06 -43.08
C GLU A 468 -8.81 17.39 -42.81
N VAL A 469 -7.85 18.14 -42.25
CA VAL A 469 -6.52 17.57 -42.00
C VAL A 469 -6.56 16.49 -40.91
N TYR A 470 -7.52 16.55 -39.99
CA TYR A 470 -7.74 15.50 -39.00
C TYR A 470 -8.29 14.22 -39.63
N VAL A 471 -9.25 14.38 -40.54
CA VAL A 471 -9.84 13.25 -41.27
C VAL A 471 -8.75 12.53 -42.06
N ASP A 472 -7.92 13.28 -42.79
CA ASP A 472 -6.81 12.71 -43.56
C ASP A 472 -5.74 12.07 -42.67
N MET A 473 -5.41 12.69 -41.55
CA MET A 473 -4.50 12.08 -40.57
C MET A 473 -5.06 10.78 -40.01
N MET A 474 -6.35 10.73 -39.62
CA MET A 474 -6.95 9.50 -39.11
C MET A 474 -7.03 8.39 -40.17
N ARG A 475 -7.28 8.73 -41.43
CA ARG A 475 -7.18 7.77 -42.54
C ARG A 475 -5.75 7.24 -42.70
N ARG A 476 -4.74 8.11 -42.64
CA ARG A 476 -3.33 7.68 -42.67
C ARG A 476 -3.01 6.77 -41.50
N ILE A 477 -3.40 7.12 -40.27
CA ILE A 477 -3.22 6.27 -39.09
C ILE A 477 -3.88 4.91 -39.32
N ALA A 478 -5.15 4.87 -39.74
CA ALA A 478 -5.84 3.61 -40.00
C ALA A 478 -5.10 2.74 -41.04
N SER A 479 -4.51 3.34 -42.08
CA SER A 479 -3.71 2.59 -43.06
C SER A 479 -2.42 1.99 -42.51
N MET A 480 -1.90 2.48 -41.38
CA MET A 480 -0.70 1.95 -40.72
C MET A 480 -0.97 0.67 -39.91
N PHE A 481 -2.23 0.39 -39.57
CA PHE A 481 -2.62 -0.71 -38.68
C PHE A 481 -3.68 -1.59 -39.36
N PRO A 482 -3.28 -2.67 -40.06
CA PRO A 482 -4.21 -3.51 -40.83
C PRO A 482 -5.35 -4.12 -40.01
N LYS A 483 -5.17 -4.27 -38.69
CA LYS A 483 -6.15 -4.84 -37.75
C LYS A 483 -6.94 -3.79 -36.97
N LEU A 484 -6.70 -2.50 -37.19
CA LEU A 484 -7.38 -1.43 -36.46
C LEU A 484 -8.85 -1.39 -36.85
N ARG A 485 -9.71 -1.66 -35.88
CA ARG A 485 -11.18 -1.66 -36.04
C ARG A 485 -11.82 -0.44 -35.44
N LYS A 486 -11.14 0.19 -34.47
CA LYS A 486 -11.73 1.22 -33.63
C LYS A 486 -10.71 2.26 -33.18
N VAL A 487 -11.09 3.53 -33.29
CA VAL A 487 -10.37 4.67 -32.72
C VAL A 487 -11.33 5.40 -31.80
N ARG A 488 -11.01 5.47 -30.51
CA ARG A 488 -11.79 6.23 -29.53
C ARG A 488 -11.17 7.59 -29.32
N ILE A 489 -11.99 8.64 -29.30
CA ILE A 489 -11.50 10.01 -29.10
C ILE A 489 -12.24 10.64 -27.91
N GLU A 490 -11.51 10.97 -26.85
CA GLU A 490 -12.05 11.75 -25.73
C GLU A 490 -12.17 13.22 -26.14
N ALA A 491 -13.41 13.69 -26.32
CA ALA A 491 -13.72 15.03 -26.80
C ALA A 491 -13.74 16.08 -25.68
N ARG A 492 -12.89 17.11 -25.74
CA ARG A 492 -13.14 18.37 -25.00
C ARG A 492 -13.99 19.33 -25.83
N SER A 493 -14.62 20.30 -25.16
CA SER A 493 -15.56 21.26 -25.74
C SER A 493 -15.01 22.11 -26.90
N SER A 494 -13.68 22.23 -27.03
CA SER A 494 -13.04 22.90 -28.16
C SER A 494 -12.90 21.95 -29.36
N GLY A 495 -13.57 22.25 -30.48
CA GLY A 495 -13.39 21.52 -31.75
C GLY A 495 -14.59 20.71 -32.26
N ALA A 496 -15.82 21.10 -31.90
CA ALA A 496 -17.05 20.39 -32.28
C ALA A 496 -17.16 20.05 -33.78
N GLN A 497 -16.73 20.96 -34.66
CA GLN A 497 -16.77 20.73 -36.12
C GLN A 497 -15.81 19.61 -36.56
N ALA A 498 -14.58 19.57 -36.03
CA ALA A 498 -13.63 18.51 -36.32
C ALA A 498 -14.12 17.17 -35.77
N LEU A 499 -14.72 17.16 -34.58
CA LEU A 499 -15.30 15.95 -33.99
C LEU A 499 -16.49 15.43 -34.80
N ALA A 500 -17.33 16.31 -35.35
CA ALA A 500 -18.43 15.93 -36.22
C ALA A 500 -17.90 15.23 -37.50
N LEU A 501 -16.90 15.82 -38.16
CA LEU A 501 -16.28 15.23 -39.35
C LEU A 501 -15.54 13.92 -39.06
N LEU A 502 -14.88 13.81 -37.90
CA LEU A 502 -14.26 12.56 -37.47
C LEU A 502 -15.29 11.46 -37.19
N ALA A 503 -16.45 11.81 -36.63
CA ALA A 503 -17.52 10.85 -36.35
C ALA A 503 -18.15 10.26 -37.63
N GLU A 504 -17.92 10.86 -38.80
CA GLU A 504 -18.34 10.29 -40.10
C GLU A 504 -17.46 9.12 -40.54
N LEU A 505 -16.27 8.95 -39.95
CA LEU A 505 -15.40 7.81 -40.25
C LEU A 505 -15.90 6.56 -39.52
N PRO A 506 -16.13 5.42 -40.22
CA PRO A 506 -16.83 4.26 -39.67
C PRO A 506 -16.08 3.53 -38.54
N PHE A 507 -14.78 3.81 -38.38
CA PHE A 507 -13.94 3.23 -37.34
C PHE A 507 -13.73 4.19 -36.15
N ILE A 508 -14.30 5.40 -36.15
CA ILE A 508 -14.14 6.38 -35.08
C ILE A 508 -15.35 6.37 -34.14
N GLU A 509 -15.07 6.31 -32.83
CA GLU A 509 -16.05 6.52 -31.76
C GLU A 509 -15.65 7.77 -30.96
N VAL A 510 -16.47 8.81 -31.02
CA VAL A 510 -16.25 10.02 -30.21
C VAL A 510 -16.91 9.82 -28.84
N LEU A 511 -16.11 9.87 -27.78
CA LEU A 511 -16.56 9.76 -26.40
C LEU A 511 -16.83 11.15 -25.84
N ALA A 512 -18.06 11.38 -25.38
CA ALA A 512 -18.38 12.57 -24.61
C ALA A 512 -17.64 12.49 -23.27
N THR A 513 -16.71 13.41 -23.03
CA THR A 513 -16.01 13.47 -21.74
C THR A 513 -17.05 13.88 -20.68
N LYS A 514 -17.41 12.96 -19.78
CA LYS A 514 -17.94 13.38 -18.48
C LYS A 514 -16.79 14.09 -17.80
N LEU A 515 -16.80 15.43 -17.82
CA LEU A 515 -15.97 16.19 -16.90
C LEU A 515 -16.44 15.75 -15.51
N ASP A 516 -15.60 14.96 -14.81
CA ASP A 516 -15.75 14.76 -13.37
C ASP A 516 -15.73 16.17 -12.76
N THR A 517 -16.91 16.68 -12.42
CA THR A 517 -17.13 17.93 -11.69
C THR A 517 -16.55 17.86 -10.29
#